data_AF-A0AA92BYU2-F1
#
_entry.id   AF-A0AA92BYU2-F1
#
_cell.length_a   1.000
_cell.length_b   1.000
_cell.length_c   1.000
_cell.angle_alpha   90.00
_cell.angle_beta   90.00
_cell.angle_gamma   90.00
#
_symmetry.space_group_name_H-M   'P 1'
#
loop_
_entity.id
_entity.type
_entity.pdbx_description
1 polymer ?
#
loop_
_entity_poly.entity_id
_entity_poly.type
_entity_poly.pdbx_seq_one_letter_code
_entity_poly.pdbx_strand_id
1 'polypeptide(L)'
;MTQSSNKPQNLRSQPTRDRILATARECFSQFGFEKTTIRTVAAGAGVAPAMVIRYYGNKEGLFAAAARIDLQLPRLDGVPLEGVGEVLVQHFLDRWEGARSDGQLQALLRAAISHTGAREELGQIFEKQLCAAIDRAGVDQPSTRAALVASQMLGLALGRYILELEPLATMSPDTITLLFAPTIQRYLSFELPAELTQNAVFHRDD
;
A
#
# COMPACT_ATOMS: atom_id res chain seq x y z
N MET A 1 16.23 -35.14 30.69
CA MET A 1 16.89 -33.91 31.18
C MET A 1 17.34 -33.13 29.95
N THR A 2 16.39 -32.43 29.32
CA THR A 2 16.19 -30.96 29.35
C THR A 2 17.08 -30.21 28.35
N GLN A 3 16.58 -30.13 27.11
CA GLN A 3 16.92 -29.05 26.18
C GLN A 3 16.44 -27.74 26.79
N SER A 4 17.35 -26.81 27.05
CA SER A 4 17.03 -25.50 27.61
C SER A 4 16.82 -24.49 26.48
N SER A 5 15.60 -24.00 26.42
CA SER A 5 15.02 -23.08 25.46
C SER A 5 15.76 -21.74 25.40
N ASN A 6 16.47 -21.47 24.30
CA ASN A 6 17.12 -20.18 24.05
C ASN A 6 16.15 -19.17 23.39
N LYS A 7 15.17 -18.65 24.15
CA LYS A 7 14.42 -17.42 23.83
C LYS A 7 13.66 -16.97 25.10
N PRO A 8 14.12 -15.92 25.82
CA PRO A 8 13.39 -14.64 25.78
C PRO A 8 14.26 -13.39 26.11
N GLN A 9 15.56 -13.35 25.78
CA GLN A 9 16.39 -12.16 26.08
C GLN A 9 16.53 -11.16 24.91
N ASN A 10 16.42 -11.62 23.66
CA ASN A 10 16.78 -10.80 22.49
C ASN A 10 15.70 -9.80 22.01
N LEU A 11 14.47 -9.86 22.55
CA LEU A 11 13.40 -8.91 22.19
C LEU A 11 13.39 -7.66 23.07
N ARG A 12 13.89 -7.72 24.31
CA ARG A 12 13.79 -6.60 25.26
C ARG A 12 14.72 -5.43 24.94
N SER A 13 15.77 -5.65 24.15
CA SER A 13 16.74 -4.63 23.70
C SER A 13 16.30 -3.85 22.46
N GLN A 14 15.24 -4.29 21.77
CA GLN A 14 14.71 -3.60 20.59
C GLN A 14 13.83 -2.41 21.00
N PRO A 15 13.81 -1.33 20.20
CA PRO A 15 12.83 -0.25 20.35
C PRO A 15 11.42 -0.83 20.50
N THR A 16 10.64 -0.28 21.45
CA THR A 16 9.29 -0.79 21.77
C THR A 16 8.39 -0.92 20.54
N ARG A 17 8.55 -0.02 19.56
CA ARG A 17 7.84 -0.06 18.27
C ARG A 17 8.13 -1.33 17.47
N ASP A 18 9.39 -1.74 17.38
CA ASP A 18 9.80 -2.91 16.60
C ASP A 18 9.25 -4.21 17.18
N ARG A 19 9.24 -4.33 18.52
CA ARG A 19 8.60 -5.45 19.21
C ARG A 19 7.10 -5.52 18.93
N ILE A 20 6.42 -4.39 18.97
CA ILE A 20 4.98 -4.31 18.68
C ILE A 20 4.73 -4.73 17.23
N LEU A 21 5.49 -4.22 16.26
CA LEU A 21 5.32 -4.58 14.84
C LEU A 21 5.66 -6.04 14.55
N ALA A 22 6.72 -6.58 15.15
CA ALA A 22 7.07 -8.00 15.02
C ALA A 22 5.94 -8.90 15.54
N THR A 23 5.43 -8.60 16.74
CA THR A 23 4.31 -9.34 17.34
C THR A 23 3.03 -9.18 16.52
N ALA A 24 2.76 -7.97 16.02
CA ALA A 24 1.60 -7.70 15.18
C ALA A 24 1.65 -8.52 13.89
N ARG A 25 2.81 -8.58 13.21
CA ARG A 25 3.01 -9.41 12.01
C ARG A 25 2.71 -10.88 12.29
N GLU A 26 3.24 -11.41 13.39
CA GLU A 26 2.98 -12.80 13.80
C GLU A 26 1.48 -13.02 14.06
N CYS A 27 0.84 -12.14 14.84
CA CYS A 27 -0.59 -12.26 15.14
C CYS A 27 -1.47 -12.18 13.89
N PHE A 28 -1.24 -11.17 13.04
CA PHE A 28 -2.04 -10.97 11.83
C PHE A 28 -1.83 -12.08 10.80
N SER A 29 -0.61 -12.60 10.65
CA SER A 29 -0.36 -13.73 9.74
C SER A 29 -0.95 -15.04 10.26
N GLN A 30 -0.92 -15.28 11.58
CA GLN A 30 -1.42 -16.52 12.16
C GLN A 30 -2.95 -16.54 12.33
N PHE A 31 -3.53 -15.45 12.81
CA PHE A 31 -4.94 -15.39 13.20
C PHE A 31 -5.82 -14.62 12.21
N GLY A 32 -5.20 -13.91 11.26
CA GLY A 32 -5.88 -12.99 10.37
C GLY A 32 -6.21 -11.65 11.03
N PHE A 33 -6.71 -10.70 10.23
CA PHE A 33 -7.10 -9.38 10.69
C PHE A 33 -8.19 -9.47 11.76
N GLU A 34 -9.32 -10.12 11.47
CA GLU A 34 -10.51 -10.16 12.33
C GLU A 34 -10.21 -10.63 13.76
N LYS A 35 -9.50 -11.76 13.90
CA LYS A 35 -9.23 -12.37 15.22
C LYS A 35 -8.10 -11.72 16.00
N THR A 36 -7.29 -10.87 15.37
CA THR A 36 -6.21 -10.15 16.06
C THR A 36 -6.75 -8.91 16.75
N THR A 37 -6.42 -8.73 18.03
CA THR A 37 -6.80 -7.53 18.80
C THR A 37 -5.58 -6.79 19.31
N ILE A 38 -5.73 -5.48 19.57
CA ILE A 38 -4.69 -4.66 20.20
C ILE A 38 -4.21 -5.28 21.53
N ARG A 39 -5.13 -5.87 22.32
CA ARG A 39 -4.79 -6.50 23.60
C ARG A 39 -3.94 -7.75 23.39
N THR A 40 -4.28 -8.58 22.41
CA THR A 40 -3.51 -9.79 22.08
C THR A 40 -2.09 -9.42 21.65
N VAL A 41 -1.94 -8.41 20.77
CA VAL A 41 -0.61 -7.94 20.34
C VAL A 41 0.16 -7.31 21.50
N ALA A 42 -0.48 -6.48 22.31
CA ALA A 42 0.18 -5.84 23.45
C ALA A 42 0.70 -6.87 24.47
N ALA A 43 -0.10 -7.91 24.76
CA ALA A 43 0.29 -9.00 25.63
C ALA A 43 1.49 -9.77 25.07
N GLY A 44 1.45 -10.15 23.78
CA GLY A 44 2.57 -10.83 23.12
C GLY A 44 3.84 -9.99 23.06
N ALA A 45 3.69 -8.67 22.85
CA ALA A 45 4.80 -7.73 22.80
C ALA A 45 5.31 -7.34 24.20
N GLY A 46 4.63 -7.73 25.29
CA GLY A 46 4.99 -7.38 26.67
C GLY A 46 4.89 -5.88 26.97
N VAL A 47 3.84 -5.22 26.48
CA VAL A 47 3.57 -3.79 26.67
C VAL A 47 2.11 -3.55 27.08
N ALA A 48 1.80 -2.36 27.59
CA ALA A 48 0.41 -1.98 27.85
C ALA A 48 -0.35 -1.69 26.54
N PRO A 49 -1.64 -2.06 26.40
CA PRO A 49 -2.45 -1.75 25.21
C PRO A 49 -2.47 -0.25 24.84
N ALA A 50 -2.43 0.63 25.84
CA ALA A 50 -2.34 2.07 25.64
C ALA A 50 -1.08 2.51 24.87
N MET A 51 0.03 1.77 24.99
CA MET A 51 1.24 2.06 24.21
C MET A 51 1.07 1.72 22.73
N VAL A 52 0.38 0.63 22.42
CA VAL A 52 0.07 0.25 21.04
C VAL A 52 -0.83 1.31 20.39
N ILE A 53 -1.88 1.74 21.10
CA ILE A 53 -2.78 2.83 20.67
C ILE A 53 -2.00 4.14 20.50
N ARG A 54 -1.11 4.47 21.43
CA ARG A 54 -0.28 5.67 21.34
C ARG A 54 0.61 5.68 20.08
N TYR A 55 1.16 4.54 19.67
CA TYR A 55 2.06 4.46 18.52
C TYR A 55 1.35 4.31 17.18
N TYR A 56 0.24 3.57 17.15
CA TYR A 56 -0.39 3.12 15.91
C TYR A 56 -1.87 3.52 15.80
N GLY A 57 -2.42 4.20 16.82
CA GLY A 57 -3.81 4.63 16.88
C GLY A 57 -4.75 3.47 17.16
N ASN A 58 -5.18 2.79 16.11
CA ASN A 58 -6.17 1.71 16.17
C ASN A 58 -5.61 0.40 15.59
N LYS A 59 -6.47 -0.60 15.47
CA LYS A 59 -6.12 -1.92 14.93
C LYS A 59 -5.73 -1.80 13.46
N GLU A 60 -6.40 -0.95 12.69
CA GLU A 60 -6.15 -0.67 11.28
C GLU A 60 -4.76 -0.05 11.09
N GLY A 61 -4.39 0.94 11.89
CA GLY A 61 -3.07 1.57 11.87
C GLY A 61 -1.96 0.61 12.29
N LEU A 62 -2.22 -0.24 13.29
CA LEU A 62 -1.28 -1.30 13.67
C LEU A 62 -1.13 -2.34 12.57
N PHE A 63 -2.24 -2.77 11.97
CA PHE A 63 -2.25 -3.71 10.86
C PHE A 63 -1.49 -3.17 9.67
N ALA A 64 -1.82 -1.96 9.23
CA ALA A 64 -1.19 -1.28 8.11
C ALA A 64 0.33 -1.15 8.29
N ALA A 65 0.78 -0.75 9.49
CA ALA A 65 2.21 -0.62 9.78
C ALA A 65 2.94 -1.98 9.90
N ALA A 66 2.21 -3.04 10.21
CA ALA A 66 2.73 -4.40 10.31
C ALA A 66 2.73 -5.12 8.96
N ALA A 67 1.73 -4.84 8.12
CA ALA A 67 1.51 -5.47 6.83
C ALA A 67 2.71 -5.26 5.91
N ARG A 68 2.93 -6.26 5.04
CA ARG A 68 3.82 -6.15 3.89
C ARG A 68 2.94 -6.42 2.69
N ILE A 69 2.42 -5.36 2.08
CA ILE A 69 1.45 -5.52 1.01
C ILE A 69 2.19 -5.68 -0.31
N ASP A 70 1.93 -6.76 -1.01
CA ASP A 70 2.29 -6.93 -2.42
C ASP A 70 1.05 -6.66 -3.28
N LEU A 71 1.15 -5.67 -4.16
CA LEU A 71 0.12 -5.31 -5.13
C LEU A 71 0.01 -6.35 -6.24
N GLN A 72 1.01 -7.22 -6.40
CA GLN A 72 1.08 -8.23 -7.45
C GLN A 72 0.86 -7.61 -8.84
N LEU A 73 1.49 -6.44 -9.08
CA LEU A 73 1.30 -5.70 -10.32
C LEU A 73 1.55 -6.59 -11.54
N PRO A 74 0.75 -6.43 -12.61
CA PRO A 74 0.97 -7.15 -13.85
C PRO A 74 2.37 -6.85 -14.39
N ARG A 75 2.94 -7.83 -15.09
CA ARG A 75 4.24 -7.66 -15.76
C ARG A 75 4.10 -6.71 -16.95
N LEU A 76 4.83 -5.60 -16.88
CA LEU A 76 4.86 -4.55 -17.90
C LEU A 76 6.17 -4.55 -18.71
N ASP A 77 7.08 -5.47 -18.41
CA ASP A 77 8.37 -5.61 -19.09
C ASP A 77 8.20 -6.11 -20.52
N GLY A 78 8.71 -5.35 -21.49
CA GLY A 78 8.78 -5.76 -22.90
C GLY A 78 7.44 -5.85 -23.63
N VAL A 79 6.36 -5.33 -23.06
CA VAL A 79 5.05 -5.24 -23.72
C VAL A 79 4.84 -3.84 -24.32
N PRO A 80 4.15 -3.71 -25.47
CA PRO A 80 3.71 -2.42 -25.96
C PRO A 80 2.92 -1.66 -24.88
N LEU A 81 3.19 -0.37 -24.71
CA LEU A 81 2.51 0.45 -23.70
C LEU A 81 1.02 0.65 -24.01
N GLU A 82 0.61 0.41 -25.25
CA GLU A 82 -0.79 0.47 -25.67
C GLU A 82 -1.64 -0.54 -24.89
N GLY A 83 -2.72 -0.08 -24.27
CA GLY A 83 -3.63 -0.91 -23.47
C GLY A 83 -3.19 -1.15 -22.02
N VAL A 84 -1.98 -0.73 -21.61
CA VAL A 84 -1.52 -0.87 -20.21
C VAL A 84 -2.45 -0.14 -19.24
N GLY A 85 -3.04 0.99 -19.63
CA GLY A 85 -4.00 1.70 -18.80
C GLY A 85 -5.23 0.85 -18.45
N GLU A 86 -5.72 0.05 -19.39
CA GLU A 86 -6.85 -0.87 -19.16
C GLU A 86 -6.45 -1.99 -18.20
N VAL A 87 -5.30 -2.61 -18.46
CA VAL A 87 -4.74 -3.68 -17.61
C VAL A 87 -4.55 -3.22 -16.17
N LEU A 88 -4.05 -1.99 -15.96
CA LEU A 88 -3.85 -1.45 -14.61
C LEU A 88 -5.17 -1.16 -13.89
N VAL A 89 -6.19 -0.63 -14.58
CA VAL A 89 -7.51 -0.38 -13.96
C VAL A 89 -8.21 -1.69 -13.63
N GLN A 90 -8.21 -2.67 -14.54
CA GLN A 90 -8.79 -3.98 -14.28
C GLN A 90 -8.09 -4.69 -13.11
N HIS A 91 -6.75 -4.66 -13.07
CA HIS A 91 -5.97 -5.21 -11.95
C HIS A 91 -6.30 -4.51 -10.62
N PHE A 92 -6.42 -3.19 -10.64
CA PHE A 92 -6.82 -2.42 -9.47
C PHE A 92 -8.20 -2.86 -8.96
N LEU A 93 -9.19 -3.02 -9.84
CA LEU A 93 -10.53 -3.47 -9.47
C LEU A 93 -10.53 -4.90 -8.94
N ASP A 94 -9.81 -5.84 -9.57
CA ASP A 94 -9.65 -7.22 -9.06
C ASP A 94 -9.02 -7.24 -7.65
N ARG A 95 -8.04 -6.36 -7.40
CA ARG A 95 -7.38 -6.28 -6.10
C ARG A 95 -8.30 -5.78 -4.97
N TRP A 96 -9.35 -5.03 -5.32
CA TRP A 96 -10.32 -4.43 -4.38
C TRP A 96 -11.67 -5.16 -4.29
N GLU A 97 -12.15 -5.78 -5.37
CA GLU A 97 -13.45 -6.44 -5.45
C GLU A 97 -13.36 -7.94 -5.76
N GLY A 98 -12.24 -8.39 -6.31
CA GLY A 98 -12.05 -9.76 -6.76
C GLY A 98 -11.74 -10.76 -5.65
N ALA A 99 -11.43 -11.98 -6.04
CA ALA A 99 -11.11 -13.08 -5.10
C ALA A 99 -9.88 -12.79 -4.22
N ARG A 100 -9.08 -11.79 -4.60
CA ARG A 100 -7.89 -11.31 -3.87
C ARG A 100 -8.19 -10.17 -2.90
N SER A 101 -9.44 -9.71 -2.81
CA SER A 101 -9.82 -8.66 -1.88
C SER A 101 -9.86 -9.20 -0.44
N ASP A 102 -8.90 -8.77 0.35
CA ASP A 102 -8.70 -9.14 1.75
C ASP A 102 -8.84 -7.95 2.71
N GLY A 103 -9.36 -6.82 2.21
CA GLY A 103 -9.56 -5.58 2.96
C GLY A 103 -8.27 -4.86 3.37
N GLN A 104 -7.09 -5.42 3.10
CA GLN A 104 -5.81 -4.87 3.57
C GLN A 104 -5.51 -3.50 2.98
N LEU A 105 -5.70 -3.33 1.68
CA LEU A 105 -5.47 -2.06 0.99
C LEU A 105 -6.47 -0.99 1.41
N GLN A 106 -7.74 -1.36 1.66
CA GLN A 106 -8.73 -0.44 2.20
C GLN A 106 -8.36 0.00 3.62
N ALA A 107 -7.92 -0.94 4.48
CA ALA A 107 -7.47 -0.64 5.83
C ALA A 107 -6.22 0.26 5.81
N LEU A 108 -5.26 -0.02 4.94
CA LEU A 108 -4.07 0.82 4.73
C LEU A 108 -4.45 2.22 4.27
N LEU A 109 -5.32 2.35 3.27
CA LEU A 109 -5.75 3.64 2.76
C LEU A 109 -6.49 4.47 3.82
N ARG A 110 -7.41 3.86 4.59
CA ARG A 110 -8.06 4.53 5.73
C ARG A 110 -7.05 4.96 6.79
N ALA A 111 -6.12 4.09 7.15
CA ALA A 111 -5.13 4.36 8.18
C ALA A 111 -4.11 5.46 7.75
N ALA A 112 -3.76 5.52 6.47
CA ALA A 112 -2.80 6.49 5.93
C ALA A 112 -3.25 7.94 6.11
N ILE A 113 -4.56 8.19 6.27
CA ILE A 113 -5.08 9.55 6.51
C ILE A 113 -4.61 10.11 7.86
N SER A 114 -4.43 9.27 8.88
CA SER A 114 -4.16 9.73 10.26
C SER A 114 -2.93 9.09 10.92
N HIS A 115 -2.31 8.09 10.30
CA HIS A 115 -1.24 7.32 10.93
C HIS A 115 0.03 7.31 10.07
N THR A 116 1.14 7.77 10.64
CA THR A 116 2.42 7.91 9.92
C THR A 116 2.96 6.56 9.42
N GLY A 117 2.87 5.50 10.22
CA GLY A 117 3.33 4.17 9.78
C GLY A 117 2.57 3.62 8.57
N ALA A 118 1.26 3.91 8.47
CA ALA A 118 0.46 3.56 7.30
C ALA A 118 0.84 4.41 6.06
N ARG A 119 1.16 5.69 6.26
CA ARG A 119 1.69 6.56 5.18
C ARG A 119 3.03 6.06 4.66
N GLU A 120 3.92 5.65 5.58
CA GLU A 120 5.22 5.09 5.25
C GLU A 120 5.08 3.78 4.44
N GLU A 121 4.18 2.87 4.86
CA GLU A 121 3.95 1.63 4.12
C GLU A 121 3.37 1.91 2.72
N LEU A 122 2.40 2.82 2.59
CA LEU A 122 1.85 3.21 1.29
C LEU A 122 2.92 3.84 0.38
N GLY A 123 3.82 4.66 0.94
CA GLY A 123 4.98 5.20 0.23
C GLY A 123 5.96 4.11 -0.23
N GLN A 124 6.22 3.09 0.61
CA GLN A 124 7.06 1.96 0.22
C GLN A 124 6.45 1.12 -0.91
N ILE A 125 5.14 0.89 -0.87
CA ILE A 125 4.42 0.21 -1.96
C ILE A 125 4.58 1.02 -3.26
N PHE A 126 4.36 2.33 -3.18
CA PHE A 126 4.51 3.24 -4.31
C PHE A 126 5.93 3.14 -4.92
N GLU A 127 6.98 3.32 -4.12
CA GLU A 127 8.36 3.30 -4.60
C GLU A 127 8.80 1.92 -5.10
N LYS A 128 8.59 0.87 -4.29
CA LYS A 128 9.17 -0.45 -4.54
C LYS A 128 8.40 -1.26 -5.58
N GLN A 129 7.13 -0.94 -5.81
CA GLN A 129 6.27 -1.74 -6.69
C GLN A 129 5.83 -0.92 -7.89
N LEU A 130 5.13 0.20 -7.70
CA LEU A 130 4.57 0.95 -8.83
C LEU A 130 5.64 1.69 -9.63
N CYS A 131 6.49 2.49 -8.97
CA CYS A 131 7.60 3.17 -9.64
C CYS A 131 8.52 2.15 -10.33
N ALA A 132 8.89 1.08 -9.62
CA ALA A 132 9.73 0.03 -10.18
C ALA A 132 9.08 -0.71 -11.36
N ALA A 133 7.75 -0.89 -11.38
CA ALA A 133 7.06 -1.49 -12.52
C ALA A 133 7.04 -0.57 -13.74
N ILE A 134 6.84 0.73 -13.55
CA ILE A 134 6.86 1.73 -14.62
C ILE A 134 8.28 1.92 -15.17
N ASP A 135 9.29 1.92 -14.31
CA ASP A 135 10.71 1.95 -14.69
C ASP A 135 11.07 0.74 -15.57
N ARG A 136 10.67 -0.47 -15.15
CA ARG A 136 10.85 -1.70 -15.95
C ARG A 136 10.10 -1.71 -17.28
N ALA A 137 9.00 -0.96 -17.39
CA ALA A 137 8.28 -0.79 -18.64
C ALA A 137 9.00 0.15 -19.63
N GLY A 138 10.13 0.76 -19.23
CA GLY A 138 10.93 1.63 -20.07
C GLY A 138 10.31 3.02 -20.26
N VAL A 139 9.42 3.43 -19.37
CA VAL A 139 8.77 4.74 -19.43
C VAL A 139 9.66 5.80 -18.77
N ASP A 140 9.80 6.96 -19.39
CA ASP A 140 10.56 8.08 -18.83
C ASP A 140 9.93 8.61 -17.54
N GLN A 141 10.75 9.21 -16.68
CA GLN A 141 10.31 9.84 -15.42
C GLN A 141 9.36 8.93 -14.60
N PRO A 142 9.79 7.69 -14.27
CA PRO A 142 8.91 6.67 -13.70
C PRO A 142 8.27 7.09 -12.39
N SER A 143 8.96 7.87 -11.55
CA SER A 143 8.42 8.43 -10.30
C SER A 143 7.26 9.39 -10.54
N THR A 144 7.41 10.34 -11.47
CA THR A 144 6.38 11.31 -11.83
C THR A 144 5.15 10.61 -12.41
N ARG A 145 5.35 9.68 -13.35
CA ARG A 145 4.25 8.95 -13.98
C ARG A 145 3.55 8.03 -12.98
N ALA A 146 4.31 7.34 -12.12
CA ALA A 146 3.74 6.57 -11.02
C ALA A 146 2.87 7.45 -10.11
N ALA A 147 3.32 8.66 -9.75
CA ALA A 147 2.56 9.56 -8.88
C ALA A 147 1.22 9.98 -9.51
N LEU A 148 1.21 10.26 -10.82
CA LEU A 148 -0.02 10.58 -11.56
C LEU A 148 -0.98 9.38 -11.60
N VAL A 149 -0.48 8.18 -11.92
CA VAL A 149 -1.27 6.94 -11.90
C VAL A 149 -1.82 6.65 -10.49
N ALA A 150 -0.95 6.71 -9.47
CA ALA A 150 -1.32 6.45 -8.09
C ALA A 150 -2.38 7.43 -7.58
N SER A 151 -2.25 8.72 -7.87
CA SER A 151 -3.23 9.72 -7.43
C SER A 151 -4.62 9.46 -8.00
N GLN A 152 -4.71 9.07 -9.28
CA GLN A 152 -5.97 8.70 -9.91
C GLN A 152 -6.57 7.42 -9.30
N MET A 153 -5.75 6.39 -9.10
CA MET A 153 -6.18 5.11 -8.52
C MET A 153 -6.61 5.24 -7.05
N LEU A 154 -5.86 5.98 -6.24
CA LEU A 154 -6.20 6.24 -4.85
C LEU A 154 -7.44 7.12 -4.73
N GLY A 155 -7.62 8.10 -5.61
CA GLY A 155 -8.85 8.91 -5.68
C GLY A 155 -10.08 8.07 -6.01
N LEU A 156 -9.97 7.17 -7.01
CA LEU A 156 -11.00 6.19 -7.32
C LEU A 156 -11.28 5.28 -6.12
N ALA A 157 -10.22 4.76 -5.47
CA ALA A 157 -10.35 3.88 -4.32
C ALA A 157 -11.09 4.56 -3.15
N LEU A 158 -10.69 5.80 -2.85
CA LEU A 158 -11.28 6.60 -1.78
C LEU A 158 -12.75 6.91 -2.09
N GLY A 159 -13.05 7.40 -3.29
CA GLY A 159 -14.40 7.76 -3.71
C GLY A 159 -15.34 6.56 -3.76
N ARG A 160 -14.89 5.42 -4.29
CA ARG A 160 -15.71 4.23 -4.50
C ARG A 160 -15.88 3.38 -3.24
N TYR A 161 -14.81 3.10 -2.49
CA TYR A 161 -14.81 2.06 -1.44
C TYR A 161 -14.77 2.59 0.00
N ILE A 162 -14.52 3.89 0.18
CA ILE A 162 -14.45 4.49 1.53
C ILE A 162 -15.55 5.52 1.71
N LEU A 163 -15.67 6.45 0.75
CA LEU A 163 -16.71 7.48 0.78
C LEU A 163 -18.02 7.02 0.14
N GLU A 164 -18.00 5.93 -0.64
CA GLU A 164 -19.15 5.34 -1.32
C GLU A 164 -19.97 6.40 -2.10
N LEU A 165 -19.27 7.24 -2.87
CA LEU A 165 -19.89 8.33 -3.63
C LEU A 165 -20.73 7.77 -4.79
N GLU A 166 -22.01 8.13 -4.89
CA GLU A 166 -22.85 7.75 -6.03
C GLU A 166 -22.70 8.71 -7.22
N PRO A 167 -22.76 8.24 -8.49
CA PRO A 167 -22.95 6.84 -8.91
C PRO A 167 -21.66 5.99 -8.92
N LEU A 168 -20.53 6.55 -8.47
CA LEU A 168 -19.21 5.90 -8.54
C LEU A 168 -19.15 4.59 -7.73
N ALA A 169 -19.87 4.48 -6.62
CA ALA A 169 -19.94 3.29 -5.79
C ALA A 169 -20.61 2.10 -6.51
N THR A 170 -21.65 2.38 -7.30
CA THR A 170 -22.48 1.35 -7.96
C THR A 170 -22.14 1.12 -9.42
N MET A 171 -21.32 1.96 -10.04
CA MET A 171 -20.83 1.77 -11.42
C MET A 171 -20.21 0.38 -11.61
N SER A 172 -20.43 -0.23 -12.78
CA SER A 172 -19.84 -1.53 -13.09
C SER A 172 -18.32 -1.42 -13.29
N PRO A 173 -17.54 -2.49 -13.00
CA PRO A 173 -16.11 -2.55 -13.30
C PRO A 173 -15.77 -2.18 -14.74
N ASP A 174 -16.59 -2.62 -15.70
CA ASP A 174 -16.42 -2.31 -17.13
C ASP A 174 -16.56 -0.81 -17.41
N THR A 175 -17.55 -0.17 -16.77
CA THR A 175 -17.77 1.28 -16.91
C THR A 175 -16.63 2.07 -16.30
N ILE A 176 -16.17 1.68 -15.11
CA ILE A 176 -14.99 2.29 -14.47
C ILE A 176 -13.76 2.12 -15.36
N THR A 177 -13.54 0.93 -15.91
CA THR A 177 -12.43 0.66 -16.83
C THR A 177 -12.50 1.56 -18.05
N LEU A 178 -13.66 1.63 -18.71
CA LEU A 178 -13.88 2.48 -19.89
C LEU A 178 -13.58 3.97 -19.61
N LEU A 179 -13.98 4.48 -18.44
CA LEU A 179 -13.83 5.90 -18.09
C LEU A 179 -12.42 6.26 -17.59
N PHE A 180 -11.76 5.37 -16.84
CA PHE A 180 -10.49 5.66 -16.18
C PHE A 180 -9.28 5.21 -17.00
N ALA A 181 -9.37 4.10 -17.73
CA ALA A 181 -8.24 3.55 -18.49
C ALA A 181 -7.60 4.55 -19.46
N PRO A 182 -8.35 5.38 -20.22
CA PRO A 182 -7.73 6.37 -21.11
C PRO A 182 -6.90 7.41 -20.37
N THR A 183 -7.30 7.80 -19.15
CA THR A 183 -6.55 8.76 -18.33
C THR A 183 -5.26 8.15 -17.82
N ILE A 184 -5.31 6.90 -17.36
CA ILE A 184 -4.12 6.15 -16.91
C ILE A 184 -3.16 5.93 -18.08
N GLN A 185 -3.69 5.51 -19.22
CA GLN A 185 -2.93 5.35 -20.45
C GLN A 185 -2.26 6.66 -20.84
N ARG A 186 -2.99 7.78 -20.78
CA ARG A 186 -2.44 9.11 -21.05
C ARG A 186 -1.24 9.40 -20.17
N TYR A 187 -1.31 9.15 -18.85
CA TYR A 187 -0.18 9.37 -17.94
C TYR A 187 1.06 8.53 -18.26
N LEU A 188 0.90 7.39 -18.93
CA LEU A 188 2.01 6.54 -19.34
C LEU A 188 2.62 6.94 -20.69
N SER A 189 1.87 7.62 -21.56
CA SER A 189 2.31 7.87 -22.95
C SER A 189 2.45 9.34 -23.32
N PHE A 190 1.84 10.28 -22.59
CA PHE A 190 1.90 11.69 -22.97
C PHE A 190 3.30 12.27 -22.74
N GLU A 191 3.66 13.26 -23.57
CA GLU A 191 4.86 14.05 -23.38
C GLU A 191 4.74 14.93 -22.14
N LEU A 192 5.65 14.73 -21.19
CA LEU A 192 5.68 15.53 -19.96
C LEU A 192 6.23 16.93 -20.25
N PRO A 193 5.72 17.99 -19.58
CA PRO A 193 6.27 19.33 -19.71
C PRO A 193 7.77 19.38 -19.42
N ALA A 194 8.53 20.13 -20.24
CA ALA A 194 9.99 20.22 -20.17
C ALA A 194 10.53 20.78 -18.83
N GLU A 195 9.69 21.45 -18.05
CA GLU A 195 10.05 21.97 -16.72
C GLU A 195 10.19 20.85 -15.67
N LEU A 196 9.47 19.73 -15.86
CA LEU A 196 9.57 18.55 -14.98
C LEU A 196 10.79 17.69 -15.31
N THR A 197 11.30 17.73 -16.55
CA THR A 197 12.52 17.01 -16.95
C THR A 197 13.80 17.70 -16.48
N GLN A 198 13.77 19.01 -16.21
CA GLN A 198 14.96 19.80 -15.82
C GLN A 198 15.24 19.81 -14.30
N ASN A 199 14.21 19.68 -13.46
CA ASN A 199 14.37 19.73 -11.99
C ASN A 199 14.95 18.44 -11.36
N ALA A 200 15.20 17.38 -12.13
CA ALA A 200 15.82 16.15 -11.63
C ALA A 200 17.35 16.28 -11.37
N VAL A 201 17.99 17.39 -11.77
CA VAL A 201 19.44 17.59 -11.64
C VAL A 201 19.84 18.38 -10.38
N PHE A 202 18.90 19.02 -9.69
CA PHE A 202 19.20 19.87 -8.52
C PHE A 202 18.50 19.36 -7.25
N HIS A 203 18.97 18.24 -6.70
CA HIS A 203 18.99 17.97 -5.25
C HIS A 203 19.72 16.65 -4.95
N ARG A 204 21.04 16.67 -5.08
CA ARG A 204 21.94 15.99 -4.15
C ARG A 204 22.87 17.07 -3.60
N ASP A 205 23.13 16.99 -2.30
CA ASP A 205 23.95 17.87 -1.47
C ASP A 205 23.17 19.03 -0.82
N ASP A 206 22.60 18.75 0.37
CA ASP A 206 23.06 19.33 1.65
C ASP A 206 22.44 18.58 2.85
#